data_AF-A0A412B0K7-F1
#
_entry.id   AF-A0A412B0K7-F1
#
_cell.length_a   1.000
_cell.length_b   1.000
_cell.length_c   1.000
_cell.angle_alpha   90.00
_cell.angle_beta   90.00
_cell.angle_gamma   90.00
#
_symmetry.space_group_name_H-M   'P 1'
#
loop_
_entity.id
_entity.type
_entity.pdbx_description
1 polymer ?
#
loop_
_entity_poly.entity_id
_entity_poly.type
_entity_poly.pdbx_seq_one_letter_code
_entity_poly.pdbx_strand_id
1 'polypeptide(L)'
;MLEEALVRYCAPTLAGLKSGSLFNYSYLSLDYLLERMNHWNERCWEKGVRMTVLSSGRGKSLVYVYRTDKLKQDWASPNISEFLESIGYDPRDPEQSIALLSRRIEEKGAFPHEIGLFLSYPFEDVIGFIENKGKNCKYCGCWKVYSDETACKKLFQKYKKCTSVYCDCFLRGVSILKLTVAA
;
A
#
# COMPACT_ATOMS: atom_id res chain seq x y z
N MET A 1 0.74 12.37 14.76
CA MET A 1 -0.61 12.63 14.20
C MET A 1 -0.82 11.73 12.98
N LEU A 2 -2.05 11.47 12.54
CA LEU A 2 -2.31 10.61 11.37
C LEU A 2 -1.68 11.19 10.09
N GLU A 3 -1.66 12.51 9.94
CA GLU A 3 -1.10 13.20 8.78
C GLU A 3 0.38 12.92 8.58
N GLU A 4 1.15 12.95 9.66
CA GLU A 4 2.57 12.66 9.60
C GLU A 4 2.81 11.20 9.15
N ALA A 5 1.99 10.26 9.62
CA ALA A 5 2.06 8.87 9.19
C ALA A 5 1.70 8.73 7.70
N LEU A 6 0.67 9.45 7.23
CA LEU A 6 0.28 9.46 5.82
C LEU A 6 1.43 9.95 4.93
N VAL A 7 2.07 11.06 5.27
CA VAL A 7 3.18 11.60 4.48
C VAL A 7 4.38 10.66 4.56
N ARG A 8 4.77 10.23 5.77
CA ARG A 8 5.97 9.40 5.98
C ARG A 8 5.88 8.04 5.29
N TYR A 9 4.73 7.38 5.35
CA TYR A 9 4.58 6.00 4.88
C TYR A 9 3.88 5.88 3.53
N CYS A 10 3.09 6.88 3.14
CA CYS A 10 2.25 6.79 1.94
C CYS A 10 2.61 7.82 0.86
N ALA A 11 3.67 8.61 1.02
CA ALA A 11 4.10 9.60 0.01
C ALA A 11 4.13 9.05 -1.43
N PRO A 12 4.67 7.84 -1.73
CA PRO A 12 4.62 7.31 -3.09
C PRO A 12 3.19 7.06 -3.60
N THR A 13 2.24 6.70 -2.73
CA THR A 13 0.81 6.56 -3.10
C THR A 13 0.16 7.93 -3.27
N LEU A 14 0.43 8.88 -2.38
CA LEU A 14 -0.06 10.26 -2.51
C LEU A 14 0.42 10.89 -3.83
N ALA A 15 1.65 10.59 -4.23
CA ALA A 15 2.29 11.01 -5.47
C ALA A 15 1.86 10.24 -6.74
N GLY A 16 1.00 9.23 -6.62
CA GLY A 16 0.57 8.40 -7.76
C GLY A 16 1.65 7.43 -8.29
N LEU A 17 2.76 7.28 -7.59
CA LEU A 17 3.84 6.36 -7.95
C LEU A 17 3.50 4.90 -7.60
N LYS A 18 2.72 4.69 -6.53
CA LYS A 18 2.28 3.38 -6.05
C LYS A 18 0.76 3.29 -5.99
N SER A 19 0.26 2.08 -6.17
CA SER A 19 -1.16 1.75 -6.03
C SER A 19 -1.60 1.68 -4.59
N GLY A 20 -0.68 1.34 -3.68
CA GLY A 20 -0.97 1.40 -2.26
C GLY A 20 0.26 1.43 -1.35
N SER A 21 -0.01 1.72 -0.08
CA SER A 21 0.96 1.78 1.02
C SER A 21 0.31 1.36 2.32
N LEU A 22 1.09 0.74 3.20
CA LEU A 22 0.64 0.22 4.49
C LEU A 22 1.47 0.82 5.61
N PHE A 23 0.81 1.06 6.74
CA PHE A 23 1.51 1.37 7.98
C PHE A 23 0.72 0.90 9.18
N ASN A 24 1.43 0.55 10.25
CA ASN A 24 0.81 0.34 11.55
C ASN A 24 0.59 1.69 12.22
N TYR A 25 -0.60 1.92 12.74
CA TYR A 25 -0.94 3.12 13.49
C TYR A 25 -1.43 2.76 14.88
N SER A 26 -0.76 3.28 15.91
CA SER A 26 -1.19 3.15 17.30
C SER A 26 -2.23 4.22 17.61
N TYR A 27 -3.29 3.85 18.30
CA TYR A 27 -4.39 4.75 18.66
C TYR A 27 -4.83 4.52 20.11
N LEU A 28 -5.39 5.58 20.72
CA LEU A 28 -6.05 5.48 22.02
C LEU A 28 -7.54 5.14 21.87
N SER A 29 -8.15 5.57 20.78
CA SER A 29 -9.54 5.27 20.41
C SER A 29 -9.61 4.87 18.93
N LEU A 30 -10.26 3.75 18.66
CA LEU A 30 -10.50 3.28 17.29
C LEU A 30 -11.47 4.22 16.58
N ASP A 31 -12.51 4.68 17.27
CA ASP A 31 -13.49 5.62 16.72
C ASP A 31 -12.82 6.92 16.28
N TYR A 32 -11.89 7.44 17.08
CA TYR A 32 -11.11 8.62 16.70
C TYR A 32 -10.24 8.39 15.46
N LEU A 33 -9.66 7.19 15.32
CA LEU A 33 -8.93 6.83 14.10
C LEU A 33 -9.87 6.81 12.88
N LEU A 34 -11.02 6.15 13.00
CA LEU A 34 -12.00 6.01 11.92
C LEU A 34 -12.57 7.37 11.49
N GLU A 35 -12.89 8.26 12.44
CA GLU A 35 -13.34 9.63 12.17
C GLU A 35 -12.30 10.40 11.34
N ARG A 36 -11.02 10.32 11.74
CA ARG A 36 -9.94 10.97 11.00
C ARG A 36 -9.71 10.36 9.62
N MET A 37 -9.88 9.05 9.48
CA MET A 37 -9.78 8.40 8.17
C MET A 37 -10.92 8.84 7.25
N ASN A 38 -12.15 8.94 7.77
CA ASN A 38 -13.30 9.46 7.03
C ASN A 38 -13.07 10.91 6.58
N HIS A 39 -12.57 11.77 7.48
CA HIS A 39 -12.22 13.16 7.18
C HIS A 39 -11.24 13.29 6.00
N TRP A 40 -10.24 12.40 5.92
CA TRP A 40 -9.26 12.39 4.83
C TRP A 40 -9.77 11.68 3.57
N ASN A 41 -10.58 10.64 3.71
CA ASN A 41 -11.24 9.97 2.58
C ASN A 41 -12.13 10.94 1.80
N GLU A 42 -12.92 11.77 2.49
CA GLU A 42 -13.75 12.80 1.86
C GLU A 42 -12.89 13.82 1.08
N ARG A 43 -11.83 14.33 1.71
CA ARG A 43 -10.95 15.36 1.11
C ARG A 43 -10.12 14.85 -0.05
N CYS A 44 -9.68 13.60 0.03
CA CYS A 44 -8.85 12.98 -1.00
C CYS A 44 -9.70 12.22 -2.04
N TRP A 45 -11.03 12.25 -1.92
CA TRP A 45 -11.95 11.50 -2.77
C TRP A 45 -11.68 11.78 -4.26
N GLU A 46 -11.71 13.05 -4.64
CA GLU A 46 -11.52 13.54 -6.01
C GLU A 46 -10.09 13.33 -6.53
N LYS A 47 -9.12 13.11 -5.63
CA LYS A 47 -7.73 12.81 -5.99
C LYS A 47 -7.46 11.32 -6.18
N GLY A 48 -8.51 10.49 -6.05
CA GLY A 48 -8.45 9.05 -6.23
C GLY A 48 -7.74 8.29 -5.11
N VAL A 49 -7.49 8.92 -3.95
CA VAL A 49 -6.86 8.26 -2.79
C VAL A 49 -7.93 7.86 -1.77
N ARG A 50 -7.82 6.64 -1.26
CA ARG A 50 -8.69 6.05 -0.24
C ARG A 50 -7.86 5.47 0.89
N MET A 51 -8.48 5.32 2.05
CA MET A 51 -7.90 4.77 3.26
C MET A 51 -8.88 3.80 3.90
N THR A 52 -8.38 2.64 4.32
CA THR A 52 -9.15 1.65 5.07
C THR A 52 -8.29 0.95 6.12
N VAL A 53 -8.92 0.39 7.13
CA VAL A 53 -8.27 -0.47 8.13
C VAL A 53 -8.36 -1.90 7.60
N LEU A 54 -7.21 -2.59 7.48
CA LEU A 54 -7.18 -4.00 7.11
C LEU A 54 -7.27 -4.94 8.30
N SER A 55 -6.79 -4.51 9.47
CA SER A 55 -6.94 -5.22 10.74
C SER A 55 -6.75 -4.28 11.91
N SER A 56 -7.40 -4.58 13.04
CA SER A 56 -7.26 -3.83 14.28
C SER A 56 -7.14 -4.76 15.48
N GLY A 57 -6.29 -4.42 16.45
CA GLY A 57 -6.19 -5.15 17.71
C GLY A 57 -5.11 -4.60 18.62
N ARG A 58 -5.29 -4.75 19.94
CA ARG A 58 -4.31 -4.33 20.97
C ARG A 58 -3.86 -2.86 20.82
N GLY A 59 -4.79 -1.96 20.47
CA GLY A 59 -4.52 -0.52 20.32
C GLY A 59 -3.71 -0.15 19.08
N LYS A 60 -3.65 -1.03 18.07
CA LYS A 60 -2.96 -0.81 16.80
C LYS A 60 -3.83 -1.26 15.63
N SER A 61 -3.77 -0.52 14.53
CA SER A 61 -4.40 -0.89 13.27
C SER A 61 -3.37 -0.95 12.15
N LEU A 62 -3.55 -1.91 11.25
CA LEU A 62 -2.90 -1.90 9.95
C LEU A 62 -3.76 -1.07 8.99
N VAL A 63 -3.27 0.12 8.64
CA VAL A 63 -3.95 1.05 7.73
C VAL A 63 -3.42 0.86 6.32
N TYR A 64 -4.32 0.76 5.35
CA TYR A 64 -4.03 0.71 3.93
C TYR A 64 -4.51 1.98 3.24
N VAL A 65 -3.59 2.63 2.53
CA VAL A 65 -3.86 3.82 1.70
C VAL A 65 -3.63 3.43 0.26
N TYR A 66 -4.61 3.66 -0.61
CA TYR A 66 -4.60 3.12 -1.96
C TYR A 66 -5.27 4.02 -2.99
N ARG A 67 -5.02 3.68 -4.26
CA ARG A 67 -5.67 4.27 -5.44
C ARG A 67 -6.34 3.18 -6.25
N THR A 68 -7.67 3.19 -6.31
CA THR A 68 -8.47 2.17 -7.02
C THR A 68 -8.05 2.04 -8.48
N ASP A 69 -7.93 3.15 -9.21
CA ASP A 69 -7.60 3.10 -10.65
C ASP A 69 -6.20 2.56 -10.90
N LYS A 70 -5.26 2.85 -10.01
CA LYS A 70 -3.89 2.34 -10.15
C LYS A 70 -3.78 0.86 -9.80
N LEU A 71 -4.59 0.37 -8.85
CA LEU A 71 -4.73 -1.08 -8.62
C LEU A 71 -5.27 -1.76 -9.88
N LYS A 72 -6.34 -1.22 -10.48
CA LYS A 72 -6.89 -1.77 -11.74
C LYS A 72 -5.86 -1.79 -12.86
N GLN A 73 -5.06 -0.72 -12.99
CA GLN A 73 -3.98 -0.66 -13.97
C GLN A 73 -2.88 -1.71 -13.73
N ASP A 74 -2.40 -1.81 -12.48
CA ASP A 74 -1.36 -2.79 -12.12
C ASP A 74 -1.88 -4.23 -12.32
N TRP A 75 -3.13 -4.49 -11.94
CA TRP A 75 -3.73 -5.82 -11.99
C TRP A 75 -4.22 -6.23 -13.38
N ALA A 76 -4.31 -5.30 -14.34
CA ALA A 76 -4.64 -5.62 -15.73
C ALA A 76 -3.53 -6.40 -16.46
N SER A 77 -2.32 -6.50 -15.87
CA SER A 77 -1.26 -7.36 -16.41
C SER A 77 -1.70 -8.84 -16.34
N PRO A 78 -1.60 -9.62 -17.44
CA PRO A 78 -2.11 -11.00 -17.47
C PRO A 78 -1.63 -11.88 -16.33
N ASN A 79 -0.32 -11.86 -16.03
CA ASN A 79 0.27 -12.63 -14.94
C ASN A 79 -0.30 -12.28 -13.55
N ILE A 80 -0.57 -11.00 -13.29
CA ILE A 80 -1.14 -10.55 -12.01
C ILE A 80 -2.62 -10.91 -11.94
N SER A 81 -3.37 -10.66 -13.03
CA SER A 81 -4.80 -10.97 -13.12
C SER A 81 -5.05 -12.45 -12.90
N GLU A 82 -4.38 -13.32 -13.67
CA GLU A 82 -4.53 -14.77 -13.59
C GLU A 82 -4.16 -15.31 -12.20
N PHE A 83 -3.08 -14.79 -11.61
CA PHE A 83 -2.68 -15.19 -10.27
C PHE A 83 -3.71 -14.79 -9.20
N LEU A 84 -4.16 -13.52 -9.22
CA LEU A 84 -5.16 -13.01 -8.27
C LEU A 84 -6.47 -13.80 -8.37
N GLU A 85 -6.95 -14.07 -9.58
CA GLU A 85 -8.14 -14.91 -9.81
C GLU A 85 -7.94 -16.33 -9.29
N SER A 86 -6.77 -16.94 -9.55
CA SER A 86 -6.47 -18.31 -9.11
C SER A 86 -6.52 -18.48 -7.59
N ILE A 87 -6.26 -17.41 -6.85
CA ILE A 87 -6.32 -17.40 -5.39
C ILE A 87 -7.58 -16.71 -4.86
N GLY A 88 -8.58 -16.41 -5.70
CA GLY A 88 -9.92 -15.98 -5.29
C GLY A 88 -10.15 -14.48 -5.13
N TYR A 89 -9.25 -13.62 -5.63
CA TYR A 89 -9.50 -12.18 -5.78
C TYR A 89 -10.15 -11.87 -7.12
N ASP A 90 -10.87 -10.76 -7.22
CA ASP A 90 -11.34 -10.21 -8.50
C ASP A 90 -10.48 -8.98 -8.87
N PRO A 91 -9.60 -9.08 -9.88
CA PRO A 91 -8.77 -7.97 -10.37
C PRO A 91 -9.57 -6.74 -10.85
N ARG A 92 -10.85 -6.92 -11.17
CA ARG A 92 -11.74 -5.86 -11.69
C ARG A 92 -12.44 -5.11 -10.57
N ASP A 93 -12.49 -5.68 -9.37
CA ASP A 93 -13.11 -5.12 -8.17
C ASP A 93 -12.09 -5.00 -7.01
N PRO A 94 -11.30 -3.91 -6.98
CA PRO A 94 -10.37 -3.64 -5.88
C PRO A 94 -11.04 -3.57 -4.52
N GLU A 95 -12.24 -3.01 -4.43
CA GLU A 95 -12.96 -2.85 -3.17
C GLU A 95 -13.31 -4.22 -2.56
N GLN A 96 -13.87 -5.14 -3.36
CA GLN A 96 -14.12 -6.52 -2.93
C GLN A 96 -12.80 -7.25 -2.59
N SER A 97 -11.78 -7.09 -3.42
CA SER A 97 -10.48 -7.72 -3.21
C SER A 97 -9.78 -7.23 -1.93
N ILE A 98 -9.89 -5.95 -1.59
CA ILE A 98 -9.39 -5.38 -0.34
C ILE A 98 -10.16 -5.93 0.87
N ALA A 99 -11.48 -6.09 0.75
CA ALA A 99 -12.28 -6.71 1.81
C ALA A 99 -11.86 -8.17 2.06
N LEU A 100 -11.60 -8.94 1.00
CA LEU A 100 -11.07 -10.30 1.12
C LEU A 100 -9.67 -10.32 1.74
N LEU A 101 -8.79 -9.41 1.33
CA LEU A 101 -7.45 -9.25 1.91
C LEU A 101 -7.53 -8.96 3.41
N SER A 102 -8.41 -8.05 3.84
CA SER A 102 -8.63 -7.74 5.26
C SER A 102 -9.04 -8.99 6.04
N ARG A 103 -9.99 -9.79 5.53
CA ARG A 103 -10.40 -11.05 6.16
C ARG A 103 -9.23 -12.02 6.32
N ARG A 104 -8.41 -12.21 5.27
CA ARG A 104 -7.22 -13.08 5.33
C ARG A 104 -6.17 -12.64 6.35
N ILE A 105 -6.03 -11.33 6.56
CA ILE A 105 -5.10 -10.79 7.57
C ILE A 105 -5.61 -11.08 8.99
N GLU A 106 -6.92 -11.08 9.21
CA GLU A 106 -7.53 -11.35 10.51
C GLU A 106 -7.66 -12.85 10.83
N GLU A 107 -7.68 -13.71 9.80
CA GLU A 107 -7.68 -15.16 9.97
C GLU A 107 -6.43 -15.66 10.73
N LYS A 108 -6.61 -16.65 11.59
CA LYS A 108 -5.50 -17.30 12.32
C LYS A 108 -4.70 -18.18 11.36
N GLY A 109 -3.73 -17.59 10.67
CA GLY A 109 -2.92 -18.28 9.67
C GLY A 109 -1.64 -17.53 9.32
N ALA A 110 -1.08 -17.87 8.15
CA ALA A 110 0.05 -17.13 7.58
C ALA A 110 -0.44 -15.79 7.02
N PHE A 111 0.34 -14.74 7.23
CA PHE A 111 0.03 -13.41 6.69
C PHE A 111 0.01 -13.47 5.14
N PRO A 112 -1.02 -12.93 4.47
CA PRO A 112 -1.15 -13.00 3.01
C PRO A 112 -0.01 -12.24 2.33
N HIS A 113 0.92 -12.97 1.70
CA HIS A 113 2.10 -12.40 1.07
C HIS A 113 1.82 -11.83 -0.32
N GLU A 114 0.71 -12.24 -0.95
CA GLU A 114 0.16 -11.64 -2.17
C GLU A 114 -0.14 -10.14 -2.02
N ILE A 115 -0.21 -9.62 -0.78
CA ILE A 115 -0.36 -8.19 -0.50
C ILE A 115 0.69 -7.33 -1.20
N GLY A 116 1.85 -7.89 -1.59
CA GLY A 116 2.82 -7.18 -2.41
C GLY A 116 2.24 -6.63 -3.72
N LEU A 117 1.28 -7.33 -4.33
CA LEU A 117 0.58 -6.90 -5.55
C LEU A 117 -0.38 -5.73 -5.29
N PHE A 118 -0.83 -5.55 -4.04
CA PHE A 118 -1.61 -4.38 -3.60
C PHE A 118 -0.71 -3.16 -3.32
N LEU A 119 0.62 -3.34 -3.38
CA LEU A 119 1.65 -2.35 -3.08
C LEU A 119 2.53 -2.04 -4.30
N SER A 120 2.10 -2.42 -5.51
CA SER A 120 2.88 -2.27 -6.75
C SER A 120 4.28 -2.89 -6.67
N TYR A 121 4.42 -4.03 -5.97
CA TYR A 121 5.64 -4.81 -6.05
C TYR A 121 5.65 -5.60 -7.36
N PRO A 122 6.82 -5.78 -7.99
CA PRO A 122 6.93 -6.62 -9.18
C PRO A 122 6.38 -8.03 -8.93
N PHE A 123 5.67 -8.57 -9.91
CA PHE A 123 5.04 -9.89 -9.80
C PHE A 123 6.05 -10.97 -9.38
N GLU A 124 7.21 -10.99 -10.04
CA GLU A 124 8.29 -11.95 -9.81
C GLU A 124 8.87 -11.84 -8.40
N ASP A 125 8.86 -10.65 -7.80
CA ASP A 125 9.30 -10.47 -6.41
C ASP A 125 8.29 -11.01 -5.41
N VAL A 126 6.98 -10.86 -5.69
CA VAL A 126 5.92 -11.40 -4.84
C VAL A 126 5.89 -12.92 -4.91
N ILE A 127 5.87 -13.49 -6.12
CA ILE A 127 5.89 -14.94 -6.32
C ILE A 127 7.17 -15.53 -5.77
N GLY A 128 8.34 -14.92 -6.06
CA GLY A 128 9.62 -15.36 -5.52
C GLY A 128 9.65 -15.36 -4.00
N PHE A 129 9.04 -14.36 -3.34
CA PHE A 129 8.91 -14.34 -1.88
C PHE A 129 8.06 -15.51 -1.36
N ILE A 130 6.91 -15.77 -1.99
CA ILE A 130 5.98 -16.84 -1.61
C ILE A 130 6.67 -18.20 -1.75
N GLU A 131 7.23 -18.50 -2.92
CA GLU A 131 7.86 -19.78 -3.23
C GLU A 131 9.08 -20.05 -2.34
N ASN A 132 9.90 -19.02 -2.09
CA ASN A 132 11.10 -19.15 -1.27
C ASN A 132 10.83 -18.97 0.23
N LYS A 133 9.56 -18.76 0.64
CA LYS A 133 9.19 -18.46 2.04
C LYS A 133 10.03 -17.33 2.63
N GLY A 134 10.29 -16.30 1.82
CA GLY A 134 11.11 -15.15 2.15
C GLY A 134 12.62 -15.41 2.28
N LYS A 135 13.15 -16.57 1.88
CA LYS A 135 14.59 -16.88 1.87
C LYS A 135 15.20 -16.62 0.48
N ASN A 136 16.53 -16.70 0.35
CA ASN A 136 17.24 -16.68 -0.94
C ASN A 136 16.95 -15.47 -1.86
N CYS A 137 16.62 -14.30 -1.30
CA CYS A 137 16.45 -13.09 -2.10
C CYS A 137 17.80 -12.59 -2.63
N LYS A 138 17.81 -12.03 -3.85
CA LYS A 138 18.99 -11.41 -4.46
C LYS A 138 19.41 -10.14 -3.72
N TYR A 139 18.43 -9.36 -3.28
CA TYR A 139 18.64 -8.12 -2.54
C TYR A 139 17.49 -7.83 -1.58
N CYS A 140 17.79 -7.13 -0.47
CA CYS A 140 16.79 -6.70 0.51
C CYS A 140 16.79 -5.18 0.61
N GLY A 141 15.67 -4.55 0.21
CA GLY A 141 15.48 -3.11 0.24
C GLY A 141 14.13 -2.74 0.84
N CYS A 142 13.27 -2.03 0.08
CA CYS A 142 11.90 -1.78 0.52
C CYS A 142 11.06 -3.07 0.58
N TRP A 143 11.42 -4.06 -0.22
CA TRP A 143 10.97 -5.45 -0.13
C TRP A 143 12.15 -6.38 -0.48
N LYS A 144 11.93 -7.70 -0.43
CA LYS A 144 12.91 -8.71 -0.84
C LYS A 144 12.80 -8.95 -2.34
N VAL A 145 13.90 -8.78 -3.06
CA VAL A 145 13.98 -8.85 -4.51
C VAL A 145 14.38 -10.26 -4.95
N TYR A 146 13.60 -10.82 -5.86
CA TYR A 146 13.82 -12.10 -6.54
C TYR A 146 13.96 -11.91 -8.06
N SER A 147 13.52 -10.75 -8.57
CA SER A 147 13.54 -10.32 -9.96
C SER A 147 14.86 -9.60 -10.34
N ASP A 148 14.78 -8.51 -11.12
CA ASP A 148 15.91 -7.66 -11.49
C ASP A 148 16.29 -6.72 -10.33
N GLU A 149 17.46 -6.99 -9.73
CA GLU A 149 18.02 -6.21 -8.64
C GLU A 149 18.27 -4.74 -9.02
N THR A 150 18.76 -4.48 -10.23
CA THR A 150 19.11 -3.13 -10.68
C THR A 150 17.85 -2.29 -10.87
N ALA A 151 16.82 -2.86 -11.50
CA ALA A 151 15.52 -2.21 -11.66
C ALA A 151 14.88 -1.91 -10.29
N CYS A 152 14.90 -2.88 -9.37
CA CYS A 152 14.34 -2.70 -8.03
C CYS A 152 15.09 -1.65 -7.20
N LYS A 153 16.43 -1.60 -7.27
CA LYS A 153 17.21 -0.55 -6.61
C LYS A 153 16.86 0.85 -7.11
N LYS A 154 16.67 1.03 -8.42
CA LYS A 154 16.21 2.31 -9.00
C LYS A 154 14.81 2.67 -8.47
N LEU A 155 13.91 1.69 -8.38
CA LEU A 155 12.57 1.89 -7.85
C LEU A 155 12.58 2.30 -6.37
N PHE A 156 13.43 1.66 -5.55
CA PHE A 156 13.62 2.05 -4.15
C PHE A 156 14.13 3.48 -4.00
N GLN A 157 15.11 3.87 -4.82
CA GLN A 157 15.64 5.23 -4.81
C GLN A 157 14.55 6.25 -5.17
N LYS A 158 13.73 5.95 -6.18
CA LYS A 158 12.58 6.78 -6.56
C LYS A 158 11.59 6.95 -5.40
N TYR A 159 11.22 5.87 -4.73
CA TYR A 159 10.31 5.93 -3.58
C TYR A 159 10.92 6.69 -2.40
N LYS A 160 12.18 6.43 -2.06
CA LYS A 160 12.89 7.15 -0.98
C LYS A 160 12.99 8.65 -1.27
N LYS A 161 13.30 9.03 -2.50
CA LYS A 161 13.37 10.44 -2.91
C LYS A 161 12.00 11.10 -2.82
N CYS A 162 10.95 10.43 -3.30
CA CYS A 162 9.57 10.90 -3.18
C CYS A 162 9.19 11.15 -1.72
N THR A 163 9.42 10.17 -0.85
CA THR A 163 9.13 10.30 0.59
C THR A 163 9.90 11.43 1.23
N SER A 164 11.20 11.57 0.96
CA SER A 164 12.01 12.67 1.48
C SER A 164 11.45 14.04 1.09
N VAL A 165 11.14 14.25 -0.19
CA VAL A 165 10.58 15.52 -0.68
C VAL A 165 9.23 15.82 -0.04
N TYR A 166 8.35 14.81 0.07
CA TYR A 166 7.02 14.97 0.66
C TYR A 166 7.09 15.31 2.15
N CYS A 167 7.98 14.65 2.89
CA CYS A 167 8.26 14.98 4.29
C CYS A 167 8.76 16.42 4.44
N ASP A 168 9.72 16.83 3.62
CA ASP A 168 10.28 18.19 3.67
C ASP A 168 9.21 19.25 3.37
N CYS A 169 8.37 19.02 2.36
CA CYS A 169 7.24 19.90 2.04
C CYS A 169 6.22 19.96 3.19
N PHE A 170 5.88 18.83 3.80
CA PHE A 170 4.96 18.79 4.93
C PHE A 170 5.51 19.54 6.15
N LEU A 171 6.80 19.38 6.46
CA LEU A 171 7.47 20.12 7.53
C LEU A 171 7.49 21.64 7.29
N ARG A 172 7.46 22.07 6.02
CA ARG A 172 7.32 23.48 5.63
C ARG A 172 5.86 23.96 5.60
N GLY A 173 4.91 23.14 6.05
CA GLY A 173 3.49 23.50 6.16
C GLY A 173 2.64 23.22 4.91
N VAL A 174 3.15 22.49 3.92
CA VAL A 174 2.33 22.07 2.77
C VAL A 174 1.32 21.02 3.25
N SER A 175 0.03 21.26 3.00
CA SER A 175 -1.04 20.34 3.42
C SER A 175 -1.03 19.02 2.63
N ILE A 176 -1.55 17.95 3.24
CA ILE A 176 -1.71 16.64 2.58
C ILE A 176 -2.51 16.76 1.28
N LEU A 177 -3.56 17.59 1.28
CA LEU A 177 -4.39 17.78 0.09
C LEU A 177 -3.56 18.34 -1.09
N LYS A 178 -2.64 19.27 -0.83
CA LYS A 178 -1.73 19.79 -1.86
C LYS A 178 -0.65 18.79 -2.26
N LEU A 179 -0.16 17.99 -1.32
CA LEU A 179 0.81 16.92 -1.59
C LEU A 179 0.20 15.78 -2.41
N THR A 180 -1.11 15.54 -2.28
CA THR A 180 -1.78 14.46 -3.00
C THR A 180 -2.06 14.91 -4.44
N VAL A 181 -1.47 14.23 -5.42
CA VAL A 181 -1.70 14.53 -6.84
C VAL A 181 -3.08 14.04 -7.28
N ALA A 182 -3.68 14.69 -8.28
CA ALA A 182 -4.91 14.20 -8.90
C ALA A 182 -4.64 12.87 -9.63
N ALA A 183 -5.71 12.07 -9.80
CA ALA A 183 -5.67 10.85 -10.60
C ALA A 183 -5.54 11.17 -12.10
#